data_AF-A0A0P1KQW7-F1
#
_entry.id   AF-A0A0P1KQW7-F1
#
_cell.length_a   1.000
_cell.length_b   1.000
_cell.length_c   1.000
_cell.angle_alpha   90.00
_cell.angle_beta   90.00
_cell.angle_gamma   90.00
#
_symmetry.space_group_name_H-M   'P 1'
#
loop_
_entity.id
_entity.type
_entity.pdbx_description
1 polymer ?
#
loop_
_entity_poly.entity_id
_entity_poly.type
_entity_poly.pdbx_seq_one_letter_code
_entity_poly.pdbx_strand_id
1 'polypeptide(L)'
;MCKRCVNRRANLLSWESTSYNLKYRRPLRCLAARKTISMQMNAPLEHLTTEEFEKLKRNALEARQRSYSPYSKFRVGCCIMLKSKECILGANVENASYGGAICAERTAVVKAVTSGARDNWLCLAISGDSLESCISPCGICRQVIREFADLKMPIVMFNGDGSKHVIKTLQDLLPLSFGPEDLAD
;
A
#
# COMPACT_ATOMS: atom_id res chain seq x y z
N MET A 1 -18.97 56.62 23.95
CA MET A 1 -17.64 57.14 24.39
C MET A 1 -16.59 56.18 23.84
N CYS A 2 -15.89 56.42 22.71
CA CYS A 2 -14.80 57.39 22.45
C CYS A 2 -13.52 57.00 23.24
N LYS A 3 -12.28 56.79 22.74
CA LYS A 3 -11.50 56.90 21.48
C LYS A 3 -10.14 56.16 21.74
N ARG A 4 -9.40 55.60 20.77
CA ARG A 4 -8.28 56.23 20.00
C ARG A 4 -7.68 55.14 19.07
N CYS A 5 -7.65 55.32 17.73
CA CYS A 5 -6.64 55.98 16.86
C CYS A 5 -5.34 55.17 16.70
N VAL A 6 -4.79 54.86 15.51
CA VAL A 6 -4.31 55.70 14.38
C VAL A 6 -4.17 54.77 13.12
N ASN A 7 -4.85 54.97 11.98
CA ASN A 7 -4.63 55.85 10.81
C ASN A 7 -3.45 55.49 9.86
N ARG A 8 -3.77 55.09 8.61
CA ARG A 8 -3.27 55.60 7.30
C ARG A 8 -3.82 54.70 6.18
N ARG A 9 -4.83 55.17 5.41
CA ARG A 9 -4.74 55.75 4.03
C ARG A 9 -4.07 54.78 3.03
N ALA A 10 -4.66 54.44 1.88
CA ALA A 10 -5.35 55.33 0.95
C ALA A 10 -6.44 54.64 0.10
N ASN A 11 -7.54 55.38 -0.09
CA ASN A 11 -8.48 55.28 -1.22
C ASN A 11 -7.79 55.73 -2.53
N LEU A 12 -8.40 55.43 -3.67
CA LEU A 12 -8.97 56.39 -4.65
C LEU A 12 -9.64 55.55 -5.78
N LEU A 13 -10.98 55.53 -5.83
CA LEU A 13 -11.86 56.23 -6.82
C LEU A 13 -12.13 55.37 -8.08
N SER A 14 -13.34 54.81 -8.20
CA SER A 14 -14.53 55.33 -8.91
C SER A 14 -14.34 55.31 -10.45
N TRP A 15 -15.28 54.84 -11.26
CA TRP A 15 -16.36 55.65 -11.85
C TRP A 15 -17.50 54.76 -12.37
N GLU A 16 -18.71 55.32 -12.30
CA GLU A 16 -20.01 54.71 -12.62
C GLU A 16 -20.39 54.75 -14.12
N SER A 17 -21.34 53.88 -14.45
CA SER A 17 -22.45 54.02 -15.42
C SER A 17 -22.15 54.13 -16.92
N THR A 18 -22.66 53.17 -17.70
CA THR A 18 -23.74 53.41 -18.69
C THR A 18 -24.23 52.10 -19.34
N SER A 19 -25.54 52.04 -19.51
CA SER A 19 -26.34 50.94 -20.04
C SER A 19 -26.20 50.79 -21.56
N TYR A 20 -25.99 49.58 -22.11
CA TYR A 20 -26.43 49.22 -23.48
C TYR A 20 -26.55 47.68 -23.64
N ASN A 21 -27.80 47.22 -23.60
CA ASN A 21 -28.48 46.29 -24.50
C ASN A 21 -27.79 45.04 -25.13
N LEU A 22 -28.59 43.96 -25.08
CA LEU A 22 -28.79 42.87 -26.05
C LEU A 22 -27.90 41.60 -26.01
N LYS A 23 -28.61 40.53 -25.62
CA LYS A 23 -28.79 39.25 -26.34
C LYS A 23 -27.82 38.08 -26.07
N TYR A 24 -28.48 36.94 -25.78
CA TYR A 24 -28.04 35.55 -25.87
C TYR A 24 -26.96 35.07 -24.89
N ARG A 25 -27.38 34.46 -23.77
CA ARG A 25 -26.64 33.33 -23.19
C ARG A 25 -27.59 32.22 -22.74
N ARG A 26 -27.45 31.07 -23.41
CA ARG A 26 -28.09 29.78 -23.11
C ARG A 26 -27.71 29.32 -21.69
N PRO A 27 -28.57 28.60 -20.96
CA PRO A 27 -28.19 28.00 -19.70
C PRO A 27 -27.27 26.79 -19.95
N LEU A 28 -26.00 26.91 -19.57
CA LEU A 28 -25.10 25.76 -19.47
C LEU A 28 -25.44 25.01 -18.18
N ARG A 29 -26.18 23.91 -18.31
CA ARG A 29 -26.25 22.85 -17.30
C ARG A 29 -24.85 22.24 -17.15
N CYS A 30 -24.11 22.65 -16.13
CA CYS A 30 -22.92 21.94 -15.68
C CYS A 30 -23.34 20.63 -15.00
N LEU A 31 -23.53 19.57 -15.79
CA LEU A 31 -23.47 18.20 -15.31
C LEU A 31 -21.99 17.87 -15.08
N ALA A 32 -21.54 18.00 -13.84
CA ALA A 32 -20.23 17.51 -13.42
C ALA A 32 -20.21 15.98 -13.56
N ALA A 33 -19.65 15.50 -14.67
CA ALA A 33 -19.39 14.09 -14.88
C ALA A 33 -18.43 13.59 -13.80
N ARG A 34 -18.92 12.70 -12.93
CA ARG A 34 -18.08 11.91 -12.03
C ARG A 34 -17.10 11.13 -12.90
N LYS A 35 -15.83 11.53 -12.91
CA LYS A 35 -14.75 10.69 -13.41
C LYS A 35 -14.65 9.49 -12.48
N THR A 36 -15.21 8.37 -12.89
CA THR A 36 -14.89 7.05 -12.33
C THR A 36 -13.40 6.85 -12.57
N ILE A 37 -12.61 6.93 -11.51
CA ILE A 37 -11.18 6.61 -11.57
C ILE A 37 -11.10 5.11 -11.89
N SER A 38 -10.80 4.76 -13.13
CA SER A 38 -10.48 3.39 -13.49
C SER A 38 -9.14 3.05 -12.82
N MET A 39 -9.17 2.22 -11.78
CA MET A 39 -7.97 1.62 -11.20
C MET A 39 -7.28 0.82 -12.31
N GLN A 40 -6.16 1.32 -12.81
CA GLN A 40 -5.31 0.56 -13.72
C GLN A 40 -4.65 -0.55 -12.89
N MET A 41 -5.12 -1.78 -13.06
CA MET A 41 -4.44 -2.96 -12.56
C MET A 41 -3.16 -3.15 -13.39
N ASN A 42 -1.99 -3.07 -12.74
CA ASN A 42 -0.72 -3.35 -13.40
C ASN A 42 -0.59 -4.86 -13.70
N ALA A 43 0.15 -5.21 -14.76
CA ALA A 43 0.35 -6.56 -15.30
C ALA A 43 0.62 -7.70 -14.27
N PRO A 44 1.31 -7.50 -13.12
CA PRO A 44 1.56 -8.60 -12.18
C PRO A 44 0.31 -9.11 -11.45
N LEU A 45 -0.85 -8.45 -11.57
CA LEU A 45 -2.10 -8.82 -10.89
C LEU A 45 -3.23 -9.20 -11.84
N GLU A 46 -2.95 -9.52 -13.11
CA GLU A 46 -3.99 -9.88 -14.09
C GLU A 46 -4.92 -11.02 -13.64
N HIS A 47 -4.49 -11.85 -12.69
CA HIS A 47 -5.25 -13.00 -12.18
C HIS A 47 -6.02 -12.75 -10.88
N LEU A 48 -6.06 -11.51 -10.37
CA LEU A 48 -6.80 -11.17 -9.15
C LEU A 48 -8.02 -10.33 -9.49
N THR A 49 -9.18 -10.68 -8.92
CA THR A 49 -10.35 -9.80 -9.01
C THR A 49 -10.15 -8.57 -8.12
N THR A 50 -10.92 -7.50 -8.37
CA THR A 50 -10.92 -6.32 -7.50
C THR A 50 -11.25 -6.68 -6.05
N GLU A 51 -12.18 -7.61 -5.84
CA GLU A 51 -12.56 -8.09 -4.52
C GLU A 51 -11.41 -8.83 -3.83
N GLU A 52 -10.67 -9.68 -4.56
CA GLU A 52 -9.50 -10.37 -4.02
C GLU A 52 -8.38 -9.40 -3.67
N PHE A 53 -8.16 -8.37 -4.48
CA PHE A 53 -7.18 -7.32 -4.18
C PHE A 53 -7.55 -6.54 -2.91
N GLU A 54 -8.81 -6.15 -2.76
CA GLU A 54 -9.26 -5.47 -1.53
C GLU A 54 -9.22 -6.39 -0.30
N LYS A 55 -9.53 -7.68 -0.47
CA LYS A 55 -9.35 -8.69 0.58
C LYS A 55 -7.89 -8.80 1.01
N LEU A 56 -6.96 -8.85 0.04
CA LEU A 56 -5.53 -8.91 0.28
C LEU A 56 -5.03 -7.68 1.04
N LYS A 57 -5.40 -6.48 0.57
CA LYS A 57 -5.09 -5.20 1.21
C LYS A 57 -5.60 -5.17 2.65
N ARG A 58 -6.90 -5.41 2.84
CA ARG A 58 -7.53 -5.38 4.16
C ARG A 58 -6.83 -6.32 5.15
N ASN A 59 -6.56 -7.56 4.73
CA ASN A 59 -5.88 -8.55 5.54
C ASN A 59 -4.44 -8.13 5.92
N ALA A 60 -3.67 -7.55 5.00
CA ALA A 60 -2.33 -7.05 5.30
C ALA A 60 -2.35 -5.88 6.30
N LEU A 61 -3.32 -4.97 6.16
CA LEU A 61 -3.51 -3.85 7.08
C LEU A 61 -3.94 -4.31 8.49
N GLU A 62 -4.90 -5.24 8.57
CA GLU A 62 -5.43 -5.81 9.82
C GLU A 62 -4.36 -6.64 10.55
N ALA A 63 -3.51 -7.38 9.83
CA ALA A 63 -2.49 -8.22 10.43
C ALA A 63 -1.52 -7.44 11.34
N ARG A 64 -1.26 -6.15 11.05
CA ARG A 64 -0.42 -5.26 11.89
C ARG A 64 -0.87 -5.18 13.34
N GLN A 65 -2.17 -5.37 13.62
CA GLN A 65 -2.70 -5.31 14.98
C GLN A 65 -2.17 -6.45 15.87
N ARG A 66 -1.60 -7.49 15.27
CA ARG A 66 -0.97 -8.61 15.97
C ARG A 66 0.54 -8.45 16.17
N SER A 67 1.11 -7.31 15.76
CA SER A 67 2.54 -7.03 15.94
C SER A 67 2.91 -7.00 17.42
N TYR A 68 4.01 -7.67 17.75
CA TYR A 68 4.71 -7.45 19.01
C TYR A 68 5.97 -6.64 18.72
N SER A 69 5.87 -5.31 18.85
CA SER A 69 6.97 -4.41 18.50
C SER A 69 7.20 -3.33 19.56
N PRO A 70 7.51 -3.70 20.82
CA PRO A 70 7.69 -2.73 21.90
C PRO A 70 8.98 -1.93 21.78
N TYR A 71 9.94 -2.31 20.94
CA TYR A 71 11.24 -1.64 20.82
C TYR A 71 11.20 -0.59 19.71
N SER A 72 10.90 -0.98 18.46
CA SER A 72 10.83 -0.01 17.36
C SER A 72 9.55 0.82 17.34
N LYS A 73 8.47 0.31 17.96
CA LYS A 73 7.10 0.83 17.83
C LYS A 73 6.61 0.85 16.37
N PHE A 74 7.22 0.07 15.49
CA PHE A 74 6.87 -0.01 14.08
C PHE A 74 6.22 -1.35 13.77
N ARG A 75 4.92 -1.31 13.47
CA ARG A 75 4.14 -2.52 13.19
C ARG A 75 4.12 -2.80 11.69
N VAL A 76 4.27 -4.06 11.36
CA VAL A 76 4.23 -4.60 10.01
C VAL A 76 3.30 -5.80 10.00
N GLY A 77 2.45 -5.85 8.98
CA GLY A 77 1.50 -6.92 8.72
C GLY A 77 1.78 -7.49 7.34
N CYS A 78 1.62 -8.80 7.23
CA CYS A 78 1.78 -9.54 5.98
C CYS A 78 0.57 -10.45 5.77
N CYS A 79 0.15 -10.58 4.52
CA CYS A 79 -0.87 -11.53 4.08
C CYS A 79 -0.32 -12.31 2.88
N ILE A 80 -0.28 -13.64 2.99
CA ILE A 80 -0.05 -14.55 1.87
C ILE A 80 -1.42 -15.05 1.42
N MET A 81 -1.79 -14.80 0.17
CA MET A 81 -2.99 -15.39 -0.43
C MET A 81 -2.59 -16.66 -1.18
N LEU A 82 -3.29 -17.74 -0.90
CA LEU A 82 -3.11 -19.01 -1.60
C LEU A 82 -3.90 -19.04 -2.91
N LYS A 83 -3.60 -19.99 -3.80
CA LYS A 83 -4.37 -20.26 -5.01
C LYS A 83 -5.84 -20.61 -4.70
N SER A 84 -6.11 -21.17 -3.51
CA SER A 84 -7.45 -21.40 -2.97
C SER A 84 -8.19 -20.13 -2.50
N LYS A 85 -7.53 -18.96 -2.57
CA LYS A 85 -8.02 -17.65 -2.08
C LYS A 85 -8.15 -17.54 -0.56
N GLU A 86 -7.68 -18.54 0.18
CA GLU A 86 -7.43 -18.44 1.61
C GLU A 86 -6.25 -17.52 1.91
N CYS A 87 -6.25 -16.93 3.10
CA CYS A 87 -5.24 -15.94 3.50
C CYS A 87 -4.54 -16.37 4.78
N ILE A 88 -3.21 -16.36 4.76
CA ILE A 88 -2.36 -16.62 5.90
C ILE A 88 -1.72 -15.30 6.33
N LEU A 89 -1.98 -14.92 7.58
CA LEU A 89 -1.56 -13.63 8.13
C LEU A 89 -0.33 -13.80 9.01
N GLY A 90 0.56 -12.81 8.95
CA GLY A 90 1.73 -12.67 9.82
C GLY A 90 1.91 -11.22 10.28
N ALA A 91 2.58 -11.05 11.41
CA ALA A 91 2.97 -9.75 11.95
C ALA A 91 4.42 -9.84 12.47
N ASN A 92 5.12 -8.72 12.57
CA ASN A 92 6.46 -8.73 13.13
C ASN A 92 6.45 -8.99 14.64
N VAL A 93 7.46 -9.71 15.10
CA VAL A 93 7.68 -10.05 16.49
C VAL A 93 9.12 -9.66 16.82
N GLU A 94 9.26 -8.65 17.66
CA GLU A 94 10.55 -8.18 18.13
C GLU A 94 11.03 -8.96 19.35
N ASN A 95 12.31 -8.80 19.64
CA ASN A 95 12.97 -9.44 20.76
C ASN A 95 14.00 -8.48 21.35
N ALA A 96 14.28 -8.57 22.65
CA ALA A 96 15.31 -7.78 23.33
C ALA A 96 16.69 -7.97 22.67
N SER A 97 17.00 -9.20 22.26
CA SER A 97 18.10 -9.50 21.35
C SER A 97 17.62 -9.32 19.92
N TYR A 98 18.01 -8.22 19.28
CA TYR A 98 17.47 -7.84 17.96
C TYR A 98 17.70 -8.90 16.87
N GLY A 99 18.74 -9.72 17.00
CA GLY A 99 18.97 -10.86 16.10
C GLY A 99 17.85 -11.91 16.13
N GLY A 100 17.08 -11.98 17.23
CA GLY A 100 15.91 -12.85 17.38
C GLY A 100 14.61 -12.28 16.80
N ALA A 101 14.61 -11.06 16.24
CA ALA A 101 13.42 -10.46 15.67
C ALA A 101 12.98 -11.15 14.35
N ILE A 102 11.68 -11.37 14.21
CA ILE A 102 11.06 -11.99 13.03
C ILE A 102 10.15 -10.98 12.34
N CYS A 103 10.36 -10.77 11.05
CA CYS A 103 9.55 -9.87 10.23
C CYS A 103 8.17 -10.48 9.93
N ALA A 104 7.19 -9.65 9.58
CA ALA A 104 5.83 -10.10 9.33
C ALA A 104 5.73 -11.13 8.20
N GLU A 105 6.53 -10.96 7.16
CA GLU A 105 6.61 -11.85 6.01
C GLU A 105 7.13 -13.22 6.44
N ARG A 106 8.22 -13.25 7.21
CA ARG A 106 8.78 -14.51 7.74
C ARG A 106 7.78 -15.20 8.68
N THR A 107 7.06 -14.46 9.52
CA THR A 107 5.98 -15.02 10.35
C THR A 107 4.89 -15.67 9.49
N ALA A 108 4.46 -15.00 8.42
CA ALA A 108 3.45 -15.54 7.50
C ALA A 108 3.96 -16.77 6.73
N VAL A 109 5.21 -16.74 6.26
CA VAL A 109 5.87 -17.86 5.57
C VAL A 109 5.97 -19.08 6.49
N VAL A 110 6.50 -18.92 7.71
CA VAL A 110 6.61 -20.02 8.68
C VAL A 110 5.23 -20.65 8.90
N LYS A 111 4.20 -19.82 9.13
CA LYS A 111 2.84 -20.31 9.31
C LYS A 111 2.31 -21.05 8.08
N ALA A 112 2.57 -20.55 6.87
CA ALA A 112 2.13 -21.19 5.63
C ALA A 112 2.76 -22.58 5.46
N VAL A 113 4.08 -22.65 5.59
CA VAL A 113 4.86 -23.87 5.41
C VAL A 113 4.49 -24.93 6.46
N THR A 114 4.32 -24.53 7.73
CA THR A 114 3.93 -25.45 8.80
C THR A 114 2.48 -25.90 8.71
N SER A 115 1.63 -25.15 7.99
CA SER A 115 0.24 -25.53 7.72
C SER A 115 0.09 -26.36 6.43
N GLY A 116 1.20 -26.70 5.76
CA GLY A 116 1.22 -27.52 4.54
C GLY A 116 1.13 -26.74 3.23
N ALA A 117 0.98 -25.41 3.26
CA ALA A 117 0.93 -24.57 2.06
C ALA A 117 2.36 -24.18 1.62
N ARG A 118 2.98 -24.99 0.74
CA ARG A 118 4.40 -24.87 0.36
C ARG A 118 4.65 -24.44 -1.09
N ASP A 119 3.69 -24.63 -1.99
CA ASP A 119 3.85 -24.46 -3.45
C ASP A 119 2.61 -23.83 -4.13
N ASN A 120 1.65 -23.39 -3.33
CA ASN A 120 0.34 -22.93 -3.78
C ASN A 120 0.07 -21.46 -3.46
N TRP A 121 1.12 -20.64 -3.34
CA TRP A 121 0.98 -19.21 -3.08
C TRP A 121 0.62 -18.47 -4.37
N LEU A 122 -0.34 -17.56 -4.29
CA LEU A 122 -0.80 -16.74 -5.41
C LEU A 122 -0.15 -15.36 -5.40
N CYS A 123 -0.14 -14.71 -4.23
CA CYS A 123 0.47 -13.40 -4.03
C CYS A 123 0.76 -13.14 -2.56
N LEU A 124 1.59 -12.14 -2.30
CA LEU A 124 1.93 -11.68 -0.96
C LEU A 124 1.70 -10.17 -0.86
N ALA A 125 1.13 -9.72 0.25
CA ALA A 125 0.99 -8.30 0.55
C ALA A 125 1.58 -7.93 1.89
N ILE A 126 2.18 -6.74 1.97
CA ILE A 126 2.71 -6.17 3.20
C ILE A 126 2.22 -4.74 3.43
N SER A 127 2.04 -4.37 4.69
CA SER A 127 1.75 -3.00 5.11
C SER A 127 2.47 -2.70 6.42
N GLY A 128 3.01 -1.48 6.55
CA GLY A 128 3.66 -0.97 7.76
C GLY A 128 2.97 0.28 8.29
N ASP A 129 3.46 0.89 9.36
CA ASP A 129 2.82 2.10 9.93
C ASP A 129 3.07 3.39 9.11
N SER A 130 3.99 3.39 8.13
CA SER A 130 4.30 4.57 7.30
C SER A 130 3.13 4.99 6.41
N LEU A 131 2.61 6.21 6.56
CA LEU A 131 1.57 6.77 5.67
C LEU A 131 2.14 7.33 4.37
N GLU A 132 3.40 7.79 4.39
CA GLU A 132 4.01 8.47 3.25
C GLU A 132 4.48 7.49 2.17
N SER A 133 5.12 6.41 2.60
CA SER A 133 5.81 5.43 1.76
C SER A 133 5.22 4.03 1.89
N CYS A 134 5.25 3.28 0.77
CA CYS A 134 4.98 1.85 0.81
C CYS A 134 6.20 1.12 1.38
N ILE A 135 5.99 0.20 2.31
CA ILE A 135 7.10 -0.56 2.90
C ILE A 135 7.57 -1.65 1.93
N SER A 136 8.87 -1.93 1.90
CA SER A 136 9.45 -2.98 1.07
C SER A 136 9.93 -4.15 1.95
N PRO A 137 9.82 -5.41 1.50
CA PRO A 137 10.35 -6.52 2.27
C PRO A 137 11.87 -6.42 2.38
N CYS A 138 12.42 -6.73 3.55
CA CYS A 138 13.87 -6.71 3.76
C CYS A 138 14.56 -7.87 3.02
N GLY A 139 15.89 -7.80 2.86
CA GLY A 139 16.63 -8.82 2.11
C GLY A 139 16.42 -10.25 2.61
N ILE A 140 16.36 -10.44 3.94
CA ILE A 140 16.09 -11.76 4.54
C ILE A 140 14.70 -12.26 4.15
N CYS A 141 13.67 -11.41 4.20
CA CYS A 141 12.33 -11.79 3.80
C CYS A 141 12.27 -12.17 2.33
N ARG A 142 12.92 -11.40 1.45
CA ARG A 142 12.98 -11.69 0.01
C ARG A 142 13.56 -13.09 -0.24
N GLN A 143 14.69 -13.40 0.41
CA GLN A 143 15.33 -14.71 0.28
C GLN A 143 14.46 -15.85 0.82
N VAL A 144 13.81 -15.65 1.97
CA VAL A 144 12.89 -16.66 2.56
C VAL A 144 11.66 -16.89 1.69
N ILE A 145 11.10 -15.84 1.09
CA ILE A 145 9.96 -15.95 0.16
C ILE A 145 10.38 -16.72 -1.09
N ARG A 146 11.58 -16.45 -1.63
CA ARG A 146 12.14 -17.07 -2.83
C ARG A 146 12.32 -18.59 -2.74
N GLU A 147 12.42 -19.12 -1.53
CA GLU A 147 12.48 -20.57 -1.31
C GLU A 147 11.16 -21.27 -1.70
N PHE A 148 10.02 -20.60 -1.54
CA PHE A 148 8.69 -21.22 -1.65
C PHE A 148 7.81 -20.61 -2.77
N ALA A 149 8.15 -19.43 -3.25
CA ALA A 149 7.36 -18.69 -4.22
C ALA A 149 7.97 -18.70 -5.63
N ASP A 150 7.10 -18.70 -6.63
CA ASP A 150 7.51 -18.45 -8.02
C ASP A 150 8.15 -17.05 -8.14
N LEU A 151 9.21 -16.93 -8.93
CA LEU A 151 9.91 -15.65 -9.17
C LEU A 151 8.99 -14.57 -9.75
N LYS A 152 7.94 -14.96 -10.48
CA LYS A 152 6.92 -14.05 -11.03
C LYS A 152 5.81 -13.74 -10.04
N MET A 153 5.79 -14.35 -8.86
CA MET A 153 4.75 -14.10 -7.86
C MET A 153 4.72 -12.60 -7.49
N PRO A 154 3.56 -11.95 -7.55
CA PRO A 154 3.44 -10.54 -7.21
C PRO A 154 3.53 -10.32 -5.69
N ILE A 155 4.31 -9.31 -5.33
CA ILE A 155 4.46 -8.76 -3.99
C ILE A 155 3.88 -7.33 -3.99
N VAL A 156 2.79 -7.15 -3.24
CA VAL A 156 2.06 -5.89 -3.11
C VAL A 156 2.48 -5.18 -1.83
N MET A 157 3.03 -4.00 -1.98
CA MET A 157 3.54 -3.18 -0.90
C MET A 157 2.59 -2.01 -0.68
N PHE A 158 1.93 -1.97 0.47
CA PHE A 158 1.03 -0.88 0.85
C PHE A 158 1.71 0.09 1.81
N ASN A 159 1.27 1.34 1.78
CA ASN A 159 1.47 2.25 2.91
C ASN A 159 0.47 1.91 4.05
N GLY A 160 0.52 2.70 5.13
CA GLY A 160 -0.15 2.36 6.39
C GLY A 160 -1.66 2.53 6.41
N ASP A 161 -2.24 3.27 5.48
CA ASP A 161 -3.70 3.34 5.29
C ASP A 161 -4.15 2.60 4.01
N GLY A 162 -3.21 2.03 3.25
CA GLY A 162 -3.45 1.33 1.99
C GLY A 162 -4.00 2.24 0.88
N SER A 163 -3.85 3.57 1.00
CA SER A 163 -4.18 4.52 -0.06
C SER A 163 -3.17 4.50 -1.21
N LYS A 164 -1.92 4.10 -0.92
CA LYS A 164 -0.85 3.93 -1.90
C LYS A 164 -0.41 2.48 -1.93
N HIS A 165 -0.01 2.02 -3.12
CA HIS A 165 0.60 0.71 -3.29
C HIS A 165 1.65 0.70 -4.39
N VAL A 166 2.61 -0.21 -4.27
CA VAL A 166 3.58 -0.57 -5.29
C VAL A 166 3.52 -2.08 -5.48
N ILE A 167 3.57 -2.54 -6.73
CA ILE A 167 3.58 -3.97 -7.06
C ILE A 167 4.88 -4.27 -7.77
N LYS A 168 5.55 -5.33 -7.32
CA LYS A 168 6.75 -5.89 -7.93
C LYS A 168 6.64 -7.41 -7.93
N THR A 169 7.28 -8.07 -8.89
CA THR A 169 7.48 -9.51 -8.79
C THR A 169 8.59 -9.81 -7.78
N LEU A 170 8.69 -11.06 -7.33
CA LEU A 170 9.81 -11.47 -6.49
C LEU A 170 11.15 -11.33 -7.22
N GLN A 171 11.20 -11.62 -8.52
CA GLN A 171 12.37 -11.42 -9.38
C GLN A 171 12.83 -9.96 -9.44
N ASP A 172 11.89 -9.01 -9.51
CA ASP A 172 12.22 -7.58 -9.48
C ASP A 172 12.86 -7.15 -8.16
N LEU A 173 12.44 -7.78 -7.06
CA LEU A 173 12.91 -7.45 -5.71
C LEU A 173 14.22 -8.17 -5.35
N LEU A 174 14.49 -9.32 -5.98
CA LEU A 174 15.68 -10.11 -5.73
C LEU A 174 16.24 -10.64 -7.05
N PRO A 175 16.83 -9.76 -7.88
CA PRO A 175 17.38 -10.16 -9.17
C PRO A 175 18.59 -11.08 -8.97
N LEU A 176 18.75 -12.06 -9.87
CA LEU A 176 19.84 -13.04 -9.84
C LEU A 176 19.97 -13.74 -8.47
N SER A 177 18.82 -14.10 -7.88
CA SER A 177 18.74 -14.67 -6.54
C SER A 177 19.36 -16.06 -6.47
N PHE A 178 20.21 -16.28 -5.45
CA PHE A 178 20.60 -17.62 -5.04
C PHE A 178 19.38 -18.47 -4.63
N GLY A 179 19.34 -19.76 -4.95
CA GLY A 179 18.42 -20.72 -4.33
C GLY A 179 18.59 -22.17 -4.80
N PRO A 180 17.51 -22.98 -4.84
CA PRO A 180 17.63 -24.43 -4.98
C PRO A 180 18.42 -24.88 -6.22
N GLU A 181 18.30 -24.17 -7.34
CA GLU A 181 19.03 -24.48 -8.57
C GLU A 181 20.55 -24.29 -8.46
N ASP A 182 21.05 -23.50 -7.51
CA ASP A 182 22.49 -23.29 -7.29
C ASP A 182 23.12 -24.39 -6.42
N LEU A 183 22.29 -25.23 -5.80
CA LEU A 183 22.70 -26.36 -4.94
C LEU A 183 22.47 -27.72 -5.60
N ALA A 184 21.79 -27.76 -6.74
CA ALA A 184 21.56 -28.97 -7.50
C ALA A 184 22.82 -29.29 -8.32
N ASP A 185 23.52 -30.36 -7.93
CA ASP A 185 24.61 -30.95 -8.72
C ASP A 185 24.11 -31.54 -10.05
#